data_AF-Q8TYU6-F1
#
_entry.id   AF-Q8TYU6-F1
#
_cell.length_a   1.000
_cell.length_b   1.000
_cell.length_c   1.000
_cell.angle_alpha   90.00
_cell.angle_beta   90.00
_cell.angle_gamma   90.00
#
_symmetry.space_group_name_H-M   'P 1'
#
loop_
_entity.id
_entity.type
_entity.pdbx_description
1 polymer ?
#
loop_
_entity_poly.entity_id
_entity_poly.type
_entity_poly.pdbx_seq_one_letter_code
_entity_poly.pdbx_strand_id
1 'polypeptide(L)'
;MLSGDETLTVYLARVLSCPELFRVSTPEEARRIAEKILSGEIEPPLEFFGLRRDAVNEVLAVTDGPAGENVAPVGLRVRGDSIVVNLYPGSRTYENFVRTEELTACIVPDPIRFLKALSKELAIETVGDGTKVAEGTRAYLELEAKEIHEGKPLTAELQVVGWGLLHPRPRALVRGESALLEALVELTRIHLDEDHVDACKRALEVVKRTIWSEEYQWAVEKVERELRGKEDGPDHQDTSPRIRRATGG
;
A
#
# COMPACT_ATOMS: atom_id res chain seq x y z
N MET A 1 -15.56 11.62 -15.92
CA MET A 1 -15.45 13.01 -15.43
C MET A 1 -16.48 13.22 -14.34
N LEU A 2 -16.12 13.97 -13.30
CA LEU A 2 -17.07 14.43 -12.29
C LEU A 2 -17.38 15.90 -12.59
N SER A 3 -18.65 16.26 -12.62
CA SER A 3 -19.12 17.65 -12.55
C SER A 3 -18.72 18.31 -11.22
N GLY A 4 -18.87 19.64 -11.11
CA GLY A 4 -18.56 20.37 -9.87
C GLY A 4 -19.32 19.83 -8.65
N ASP A 5 -20.61 19.50 -8.81
CA ASP A 5 -21.43 18.91 -7.75
C ASP A 5 -21.01 17.47 -7.41
N GLU A 6 -20.63 16.67 -8.41
CA GLU A 6 -20.13 15.31 -8.19
C GLU A 6 -18.77 15.32 -7.48
N THR A 7 -17.92 16.30 -7.79
CA THR A 7 -16.63 16.49 -7.13
C THR A 7 -16.84 16.82 -5.65
N LEU A 8 -17.65 17.83 -5.32
CA LEU A 8 -17.96 18.16 -3.92
C LEU A 8 -18.54 16.95 -3.17
N THR A 9 -19.40 16.16 -3.81
CA THR A 9 -19.98 14.96 -3.22
C THR A 9 -18.92 13.93 -2.85
N VAL A 10 -17.94 13.69 -3.73
CA VAL A 10 -16.83 12.75 -3.46
C VAL A 10 -15.98 13.20 -2.29
N TYR A 11 -15.62 14.49 -2.22
CA TYR A 11 -14.80 15.03 -1.14
C TYR A 11 -15.55 15.05 0.19
N LEU A 12 -16.81 15.49 0.19
CA LEU A 12 -17.67 15.45 1.37
C LEU A 12 -17.80 14.02 1.92
N ALA A 13 -18.09 13.05 1.04
CA ALA A 13 -18.19 11.66 1.44
C ALA A 13 -16.87 11.12 2.03
N ARG A 14 -15.72 11.58 1.52
CA ARG A 14 -14.41 11.21 2.09
C ARG A 14 -14.17 11.84 3.45
N VAL A 15 -14.42 13.15 3.61
CA VAL A 15 -14.29 13.84 4.91
C VAL A 15 -15.17 13.17 5.96
N LEU A 16 -16.41 12.85 5.62
CA LEU A 16 -17.35 12.12 6.50
C LEU A 16 -16.90 10.70 6.82
N SER A 17 -16.10 10.07 5.95
CA SER A 17 -15.57 8.72 6.20
C SER A 17 -14.34 8.69 7.11
N CYS A 18 -13.71 9.85 7.34
CA CYS A 18 -12.51 10.02 8.18
C CYS A 18 -12.61 11.31 9.02
N PRO A 19 -13.65 11.44 9.89
CA PRO A 19 -13.88 12.66 10.67
C PRO A 19 -12.70 13.02 11.58
N GLU A 20 -11.92 12.03 12.03
CA GLU A 20 -10.73 12.19 12.85
C GLU A 20 -9.61 12.97 12.17
N LEU A 21 -9.47 12.86 10.83
CA LEU A 21 -8.43 13.56 10.08
C LEU A 21 -8.64 15.08 10.10
N PHE A 22 -9.89 15.53 10.18
CA PHE A 22 -10.27 16.94 10.14
C PHE A 22 -10.92 17.45 11.44
N ARG A 23 -11.03 16.58 12.46
CA ARG A 23 -11.71 16.85 13.74
C ARG A 23 -13.15 17.37 13.55
N VAL A 24 -13.85 16.78 12.60
CA VAL A 24 -15.21 17.18 12.22
C VAL A 24 -16.23 16.41 13.06
N SER A 25 -17.25 17.10 13.57
CA SER A 25 -18.31 16.49 14.39
C SER A 25 -19.70 16.60 13.75
N THR A 26 -19.87 17.41 12.70
CA THR A 26 -21.15 17.64 12.02
C THR A 26 -21.03 17.57 10.50
N PRO A 27 -22.12 17.21 9.78
CA PRO A 27 -22.13 17.24 8.31
C PRO A 27 -21.86 18.62 7.70
N GLU A 28 -22.28 19.70 8.37
CA GLU A 28 -22.07 21.07 7.90
C GLU A 28 -20.60 21.49 8.01
N GLU A 29 -19.90 21.05 9.06
CA GLU A 29 -18.45 21.20 9.17
C GLU A 29 -17.74 20.37 8.09
N ALA A 30 -18.16 19.12 7.87
CA ALA A 30 -17.58 18.26 6.84
C ALA A 30 -17.67 18.90 5.45
N ARG A 31 -18.82 19.51 5.14
CA ARG A 31 -19.05 20.24 3.90
C ARG A 31 -18.12 21.43 3.76
N ARG A 32 -18.00 22.25 4.81
CA ARG A 32 -17.07 23.39 4.80
C ARG A 32 -15.62 22.95 4.58
N ILE A 33 -15.20 21.85 5.20
CA ILE A 33 -13.86 21.30 4.98
C ILE A 33 -13.69 20.82 3.53
N ALA A 34 -14.66 20.08 2.99
CA ALA A 34 -14.61 19.65 1.59
C ALA A 34 -14.54 20.83 0.61
N GLU A 35 -15.32 21.89 0.84
CA GLU A 35 -15.28 23.13 0.05
C GLU A 35 -13.91 23.82 0.14
N LYS A 36 -13.31 23.87 1.34
CA LYS A 36 -11.96 24.43 1.54
C LYS A 36 -10.85 23.63 0.89
N ILE A 37 -10.96 22.30 0.89
CA ILE A 37 -10.02 21.43 0.17
C ILE A 37 -10.12 21.74 -1.33
N LEU A 38 -11.34 21.84 -1.87
CA LEU A 38 -11.56 22.13 -3.29
C LEU A 38 -11.14 23.55 -3.71
N SER A 39 -11.24 24.53 -2.81
CA SER A 39 -10.75 25.88 -3.07
C SER A 39 -9.23 26.03 -2.92
N GLY A 40 -8.54 25.00 -2.42
CA GLY A 40 -7.11 25.04 -2.11
C GLY A 40 -6.77 25.80 -0.83
N GLU A 41 -7.76 26.17 -0.02
CA GLU A 41 -7.53 26.81 1.30
C GLU A 41 -6.88 25.87 2.31
N ILE A 42 -7.09 24.55 2.17
CA ILE A 42 -6.52 23.53 3.04
C ILE A 42 -5.96 22.41 2.17
N GLU A 43 -4.70 22.06 2.40
CA GLU A 43 -4.10 20.85 1.86
C GLU A 43 -4.50 19.65 2.75
N PRO A 44 -5.14 18.61 2.18
CA PRO A 44 -5.54 17.45 2.95
C PRO A 44 -4.32 16.54 3.25
N PRO A 45 -4.33 15.82 4.39
CA PRO A 45 -3.25 14.89 4.74
C PRO A 45 -3.20 13.69 3.78
N LEU A 46 -2.06 13.02 3.66
CA LEU A 46 -1.86 11.88 2.73
C LEU A 46 -2.86 10.74 2.93
N GLU A 47 -3.31 10.51 4.17
CA GLU A 47 -4.34 9.52 4.51
C GLU A 47 -5.69 9.82 3.85
N PHE A 48 -5.97 11.09 3.53
CA PHE A 48 -7.14 11.47 2.77
C PHE A 48 -7.17 10.79 1.40
N PHE A 49 -6.02 10.62 0.77
CA PHE A 49 -5.86 9.95 -0.52
C PHE A 49 -5.67 8.43 -0.40
N GLY A 50 -5.73 7.89 0.82
CA GLY A 50 -5.65 6.45 1.06
C GLY A 50 -4.23 5.91 1.21
N LEU A 51 -3.23 6.78 1.42
CA LEU A 51 -1.89 6.37 1.82
C LEU A 51 -1.82 6.12 3.33
N ARG A 52 -1.09 5.10 3.72
CA ARG A 52 -0.80 4.77 5.11
C ARG A 52 0.58 5.29 5.52
N ARG A 53 0.66 5.96 6.66
CA ARG A 53 1.94 6.36 7.26
C ARG A 53 2.72 5.18 7.81
N ASP A 54 4.03 5.37 7.89
CA ASP A 54 4.98 4.39 8.39
C ASP A 54 4.81 3.04 7.68
N ALA A 55 4.59 3.10 6.37
CA ALA A 55 4.38 1.94 5.53
C ALA A 55 4.91 2.14 4.10
N VAL A 56 5.07 1.03 3.40
CA VAL A 56 5.22 0.99 1.94
C VAL A 56 3.84 0.80 1.34
N ASN A 57 3.38 1.81 0.61
CA ASN A 57 2.12 1.83 -0.11
C ASN A 57 2.37 1.42 -1.55
N GLU A 58 1.80 0.29 -1.95
CA GLU A 58 1.82 -0.17 -3.33
C GLU A 58 0.79 0.62 -4.14
N VAL A 59 1.28 1.34 -5.13
CA VAL A 59 0.50 2.18 -6.05
C VAL A 59 0.87 1.84 -7.49
N LEU A 60 0.10 2.36 -8.44
CA LEU A 60 0.51 2.37 -9.84
C LEU A 60 1.12 3.74 -10.15
N ALA A 61 2.41 3.79 -10.47
CA ALA A 61 3.04 5.00 -10.96
C ALA A 61 2.79 5.14 -12.45
N VAL A 62 2.17 6.23 -12.86
CA VAL A 62 2.13 6.70 -14.24
C VAL A 62 3.27 7.68 -14.44
N THR A 63 4.03 7.49 -15.52
CA THR A 63 5.11 8.38 -15.94
C THR A 63 4.94 8.67 -17.42
N ASP A 64 5.26 9.89 -17.82
CA ASP A 64 5.31 10.30 -19.22
C ASP A 64 6.67 10.93 -19.47
N GLY A 65 7.31 10.60 -20.59
CA GLY A 65 8.68 11.00 -20.83
C GLY A 65 9.25 10.44 -22.14
N PRO A 66 10.56 10.54 -22.35
CA PRO A 66 11.20 10.14 -23.61
C PRO A 66 11.02 8.66 -23.98
N ALA A 67 10.77 7.78 -23.00
CA ALA A 67 10.48 6.36 -23.24
C ALA A 67 9.00 6.09 -23.57
N GLY A 68 8.19 7.16 -23.67
CA GLY A 68 6.74 7.14 -23.83
C GLY A 68 6.01 6.98 -22.50
N GLU A 69 4.69 7.09 -22.56
CA GLU A 69 3.81 6.84 -21.41
C GLU A 69 3.99 5.43 -20.86
N ASN A 70 4.03 5.31 -19.54
CA ASN A 70 4.22 4.04 -18.87
C ASN A 70 3.48 4.01 -17.53
N VAL A 71 2.85 2.87 -17.22
CA VAL A 71 2.26 2.57 -15.92
C VAL A 71 2.94 1.33 -15.33
N ALA A 72 3.35 1.40 -14.06
CA ALA A 72 3.96 0.27 -13.38
C ALA A 72 3.68 0.28 -11.86
N PRO A 73 3.61 -0.89 -11.21
CA PRO A 73 3.63 -0.98 -9.76
C PRO A 73 4.87 -0.34 -9.14
N VAL A 74 4.67 0.49 -8.13
CA VAL A 74 5.75 1.12 -7.36
C VAL A 74 5.34 1.17 -5.89
N GLY A 75 6.32 0.94 -5.01
CA GLY A 75 6.15 1.14 -3.57
C GLY A 75 6.54 2.55 -3.16
N LEU A 76 5.58 3.32 -2.64
CA LEU A 76 5.82 4.61 -1.99
C LEU A 76 6.02 4.40 -0.50
N ARG A 77 7.22 4.68 -0.01
CA ARG A 77 7.53 4.67 1.41
C ARG A 77 7.08 5.99 2.02
N VAL A 78 6.09 5.93 2.90
CA VAL A 78 5.60 7.10 3.64
C VAL A 78 6.11 7.00 5.07
N ARG A 79 6.85 8.00 5.54
CA ARG A 79 7.36 8.10 6.92
C ARG A 79 7.16 9.52 7.43
N GLY A 80 6.30 9.70 8.43
CA GLY A 80 5.79 11.03 8.74
C GLY A 80 5.20 11.66 7.48
N ASP A 81 5.61 12.89 7.13
CA ASP A 81 5.18 13.61 5.92
C ASP A 81 6.08 13.36 4.69
N SER A 82 7.16 12.58 4.83
CA SER A 82 8.07 12.30 3.72
C SER A 82 7.55 11.15 2.85
N ILE A 83 7.53 11.38 1.54
CA ILE A 83 7.25 10.37 0.52
C ILE A 83 8.57 10.03 -0.17
N VAL A 84 8.95 8.76 -0.14
CA VAL A 84 10.18 8.27 -0.78
C VAL A 84 9.85 7.16 -1.76
N VAL A 85 10.46 7.23 -2.95
CA VAL A 85 10.39 6.17 -3.96
C VAL A 85 11.78 5.59 -4.21
N ASN A 86 11.83 4.28 -4.42
CA ASN A 86 13.03 3.59 -4.89
C ASN A 86 12.77 3.04 -6.30
N LEU A 87 13.53 3.51 -7.29
CA LEU A 87 13.40 3.11 -8.68
C LEU A 87 14.62 2.32 -9.12
N TYR A 88 14.39 1.13 -9.64
CA TYR A 88 15.45 0.26 -10.13
C TYR A 88 15.78 0.58 -11.60
N PRO A 89 17.08 0.71 -11.95
CA PRO A 89 17.51 0.94 -13.33
C PRO A 89 17.00 -0.14 -14.30
N GLY A 90 16.76 0.26 -15.55
CA GLY A 90 16.31 -0.64 -16.62
C GLY A 90 14.78 -0.79 -16.74
N SER A 91 14.02 -0.04 -15.95
CA SER A 91 12.57 0.10 -16.13
C SER A 91 12.24 1.40 -16.87
N ARG A 92 11.11 1.41 -17.62
CA ARG A 92 10.61 2.64 -18.26
C ARG A 92 10.26 3.73 -17.23
N THR A 93 9.71 3.34 -16.08
CA THR A 93 9.45 4.26 -14.96
C THR A 93 10.73 4.96 -14.53
N TYR A 94 11.84 4.23 -14.36
CA TYR A 94 13.15 4.82 -14.04
C TYR A 94 13.64 5.75 -15.17
N GLU A 95 13.56 5.32 -16.42
CA GLU A 95 14.04 6.10 -17.58
C GLU A 95 13.27 7.42 -17.74
N ASN A 96 11.95 7.39 -17.55
CA ASN A 96 11.12 8.59 -17.56
C ASN A 96 11.44 9.48 -16.36
N PHE A 97 11.40 8.92 -15.14
CA PHE A 97 11.57 9.69 -13.91
C PHE A 97 12.94 10.38 -13.82
N VAL A 98 14.02 9.76 -14.28
CA VAL A 98 15.35 10.40 -14.32
C VAL A 98 15.41 11.60 -15.26
N ARG A 99 14.47 11.72 -16.21
CA ARG A 99 14.41 12.80 -17.19
C ARG A 99 13.41 13.88 -16.85
N THR A 100 12.29 13.50 -16.22
CA THR A 100 11.20 14.41 -15.89
C THR A 100 11.18 14.80 -14.43
N GLU A 101 11.77 13.98 -13.56
CA GLU A 101 11.71 14.12 -12.10
C GLU A 101 10.27 14.05 -11.55
N GLU A 102 9.34 13.54 -12.36
CA GLU A 102 7.91 13.55 -12.09
C GLU A 102 7.30 12.14 -12.23
N LEU A 103 6.31 11.84 -11.38
CA LEU A 103 5.41 10.70 -11.54
C LEU A 103 4.04 10.99 -10.94
N THR A 104 3.01 10.34 -11.47
CA THR A 104 1.66 10.35 -10.89
C THR A 104 1.40 9.04 -10.16
N ALA A 105 1.27 9.10 -8.83
CA ALA A 105 0.94 7.96 -7.99
C ALA A 105 -0.56 7.71 -7.98
N CYS A 106 -0.99 6.67 -8.67
CA CYS A 106 -2.39 6.27 -8.77
C CYS A 106 -2.76 5.26 -7.69
N ILE A 107 -3.71 5.65 -6.84
CA ILE A 107 -4.19 4.83 -5.72
C ILE A 107 -5.26 3.87 -6.22
N VAL A 108 -4.88 2.62 -6.34
CA VAL A 108 -5.68 1.54 -6.91
C VAL A 108 -5.77 0.39 -5.91
N PRO A 109 -6.97 0.04 -5.39
CA PRO A 109 -7.12 -1.03 -4.41
C PRO A 109 -7.21 -2.43 -5.04
N ASP A 110 -7.39 -2.52 -6.36
CA ASP A 110 -7.63 -3.79 -7.05
C ASP A 110 -6.32 -4.41 -7.58
N PRO A 111 -5.87 -5.55 -7.04
CA PRO A 111 -4.62 -6.19 -7.46
C PRO A 111 -4.65 -6.69 -8.91
N ILE A 112 -5.82 -6.91 -9.53
CA ILE A 112 -5.90 -7.29 -10.95
C ILE A 112 -5.32 -6.18 -11.84
N ARG A 113 -5.45 -4.92 -11.43
CA ARG A 113 -4.86 -3.79 -12.17
C ARG A 113 -3.34 -3.78 -12.09
N PHE A 114 -2.77 -4.20 -10.97
CA PHE A 114 -1.32 -4.39 -10.84
C PHE A 114 -0.81 -5.47 -11.79
N LEU A 115 -1.53 -6.59 -11.89
CA LEU A 115 -1.22 -7.64 -12.86
C LEU A 115 -1.29 -7.11 -14.30
N LYS A 116 -2.37 -6.42 -14.66
CA LYS A 116 -2.52 -5.81 -15.98
C LYS A 116 -1.39 -4.82 -16.30
N ALA A 117 -0.96 -4.01 -15.33
CA ALA A 117 0.15 -3.08 -15.51
C ALA A 117 1.47 -3.82 -15.80
N LEU A 118 1.77 -4.89 -15.04
CA LEU A 118 2.94 -5.75 -15.30
C LEU A 118 2.90 -6.42 -16.67
N SER A 119 1.71 -6.79 -17.13
CA SER A 119 1.46 -7.36 -18.48
C SER A 119 1.39 -6.30 -19.58
N LYS A 120 1.52 -5.01 -19.27
CA LYS A 120 1.37 -3.89 -20.22
C LYS A 120 -0.01 -3.84 -20.91
N GLU A 121 -1.04 -4.31 -20.21
CA GLU A 121 -2.43 -4.35 -20.68
C GLU A 121 -3.31 -3.31 -19.97
N LEU A 122 -2.78 -2.59 -18.98
CA LEU A 122 -3.53 -1.57 -18.27
C LEU A 122 -3.53 -0.25 -19.06
N ALA A 123 -4.72 0.31 -19.28
CA ALA A 123 -4.87 1.59 -19.94
C ALA A 123 -4.44 2.75 -19.04
N ILE A 124 -3.96 3.82 -19.67
CA ILE A 124 -3.77 5.13 -19.05
C ILE A 124 -4.96 6.00 -19.50
N GLU A 125 -5.56 6.69 -18.55
CA GLU A 125 -6.70 7.58 -18.71
C GLU A 125 -6.26 9.02 -18.44
N THR A 126 -7.01 9.98 -18.97
CA THR A 126 -6.80 11.41 -18.68
C THR A 126 -7.99 11.95 -17.90
N VAL A 127 -7.73 12.57 -16.76
CA VAL A 127 -8.75 13.22 -15.92
C VAL A 127 -8.91 14.70 -16.28
N GLY A 128 -9.88 15.39 -15.65
CA GLY A 128 -10.42 16.67 -16.12
C GLY A 128 -9.43 17.84 -16.20
N ASP A 129 -8.34 17.78 -15.45
CA ASP A 129 -7.23 18.73 -15.43
C ASP A 129 -6.11 18.39 -16.44
N GLY A 130 -6.25 17.28 -17.18
CA GLY A 130 -5.23 16.78 -18.09
C GLY A 130 -4.27 15.76 -17.45
N THR A 131 -4.40 15.48 -16.16
CA THR A 131 -3.52 14.54 -15.45
C THR A 131 -3.74 13.12 -15.95
N LYS A 132 -2.64 12.41 -16.23
CA LYS A 132 -2.64 11.02 -16.68
C LYS A 132 -2.66 10.09 -15.48
N VAL A 133 -3.62 9.16 -15.46
CA VAL A 133 -3.83 8.21 -14.36
C VAL A 133 -4.03 6.80 -14.89
N ALA A 134 -3.79 5.79 -14.06
CA ALA A 134 -4.04 4.40 -14.43
C ALA A 134 -5.55 4.10 -14.43
N GLU A 135 -6.01 3.21 -15.30
CA GLU A 135 -7.41 2.75 -15.31
C GLU A 135 -7.87 2.28 -13.91
N GLY A 136 -8.96 2.87 -13.41
CA GLY A 136 -9.56 2.55 -12.12
C GLY A 136 -8.87 3.13 -10.89
N THR A 137 -8.10 4.20 -11.11
CA THR A 137 -7.61 5.10 -10.06
C THR A 137 -8.76 5.61 -9.19
N ARG A 138 -8.57 5.58 -7.86
CA ARG A 138 -9.54 6.10 -6.86
C ARG A 138 -9.12 7.46 -6.30
N ALA A 139 -7.83 7.70 -6.23
CA ALA A 139 -7.20 8.98 -5.93
C ALA A 139 -5.84 9.00 -6.64
N TYR A 140 -5.29 10.19 -6.90
CA TYR A 140 -3.93 10.34 -7.41
C TYR A 140 -3.20 11.47 -6.70
N LEU A 141 -1.87 11.35 -6.68
CA LEU A 141 -0.94 12.40 -6.32
C LEU A 141 0.01 12.62 -7.50
N GLU A 142 0.16 13.85 -7.95
CA GLU A 142 1.24 14.28 -8.84
C GLU A 142 2.44 14.62 -7.97
N LEU A 143 3.55 13.94 -8.23
CA LEU A 143 4.72 13.95 -7.39
C LEU A 143 5.93 14.41 -8.20
N GLU A 144 6.68 15.35 -7.66
CA GLU A 144 7.94 15.84 -8.21
C GLU A 144 9.08 15.51 -7.25
N ALA A 145 10.28 15.24 -7.77
CA ALA A 145 11.46 15.01 -6.96
C ALA A 145 11.88 16.30 -6.24
N LYS A 146 11.97 16.23 -4.92
CA LYS A 146 12.59 17.26 -4.10
C LYS A 146 14.10 17.03 -3.98
N GLU A 147 14.50 15.77 -3.85
CA GLU A 147 15.90 15.36 -3.78
C GLU A 147 16.08 13.98 -4.41
N ILE A 148 17.13 13.83 -5.22
CA ILE A 148 17.49 12.57 -5.87
C ILE A 148 18.85 12.11 -5.36
N HIS A 149 18.88 10.90 -4.83
CA HIS A 149 20.08 10.20 -4.43
C HIS A 149 20.39 9.12 -5.47
N GLU A 150 21.44 9.35 -6.26
CA GLU A 150 21.89 8.38 -7.25
C GLU A 150 22.38 7.08 -6.58
N GLY A 151 21.96 5.95 -7.12
CA GLY A 151 22.24 4.63 -6.57
C GLY A 151 21.63 3.50 -7.40
N LYS A 152 21.75 2.28 -6.89
CA LYS A 152 21.06 1.10 -7.44
C LYS A 152 20.36 0.36 -6.29
N PRO A 153 19.11 0.72 -5.94
CA PRO A 153 18.19 1.60 -6.68
C PRO A 153 18.51 3.11 -6.54
N LEU A 154 17.97 3.93 -7.45
CA LEU A 154 17.85 5.37 -7.25
C LEU A 154 16.79 5.61 -6.17
N THR A 155 17.08 6.52 -5.25
CA THR A 155 16.16 6.91 -4.18
C THR A 155 15.80 8.38 -4.36
N ALA A 156 14.51 8.71 -4.39
CA ALA A 156 14.06 10.09 -4.47
C ALA A 156 13.08 10.42 -3.33
N GLU A 157 13.31 11.55 -2.69
CA GLU A 157 12.31 12.21 -1.84
C GLU A 157 11.38 13.01 -2.76
N LEU A 158 10.07 12.85 -2.58
CA LEU A 158 9.04 13.43 -3.43
C LEU A 158 8.23 14.46 -2.65
N GLN A 159 7.79 15.50 -3.36
CA GLN A 159 6.81 16.47 -2.90
C GLN A 159 5.52 16.35 -3.72
N VAL A 160 4.38 16.63 -3.10
CA VAL A 160 3.09 16.69 -3.79
C VAL A 160 2.96 18.04 -4.47
N VAL A 161 2.73 18.04 -5.79
CA VAL A 161 2.52 19.25 -6.60
C VAL A 161 1.10 19.36 -7.13
N GLY A 162 0.36 18.26 -7.13
CA GLY A 162 -1.04 18.17 -7.53
C GLY A 162 -1.69 16.91 -6.98
N TRP A 163 -3.01 16.86 -6.93
CA TRP A 163 -3.74 15.70 -6.44
C TRP A 163 -5.20 15.72 -6.90
N GLY A 164 -5.85 14.56 -6.83
CA GLY A 164 -7.28 14.47 -7.06
C GLY A 164 -7.90 13.22 -6.43
N LEU A 165 -9.15 13.38 -5.99
CA LEU A 165 -9.98 12.30 -5.45
C LEU A 165 -11.09 11.95 -6.46
N LEU A 166 -11.01 10.74 -7.01
CA LEU A 166 -11.98 10.24 -8.01
C LEU A 166 -13.06 9.38 -7.35
N HIS A 167 -12.82 8.90 -6.14
CA HIS A 167 -13.75 8.05 -5.39
C HIS A 167 -13.59 8.26 -3.88
N PRO A 168 -14.66 8.25 -3.06
CA PRO A 168 -14.62 8.67 -1.66
C PRO A 168 -13.91 7.72 -0.69
N ARG A 169 -13.38 6.59 -1.18
CA ARG A 169 -12.71 5.57 -0.34
C ARG A 169 -11.47 5.04 -1.06
N PRO A 170 -10.46 5.88 -1.28
CA PRO A 170 -9.19 5.41 -1.82
C PRO A 170 -8.45 4.62 -0.74
N ARG A 171 -7.72 3.59 -1.14
CA ARG A 171 -6.82 2.85 -0.27
C ARG A 171 -5.72 2.24 -1.12
N ALA A 172 -4.47 2.60 -0.82
CA ALA A 172 -3.32 1.92 -1.39
C ALA A 172 -3.16 0.54 -0.75
N LEU A 173 -2.61 -0.40 -1.51
CA LEU A 173 -2.32 -1.73 -0.98
C LEU A 173 -1.06 -1.66 -0.10
N VAL A 174 -1.06 -2.34 1.04
CA VAL A 174 0.11 -2.47 1.91
C VAL A 174 0.37 -3.95 2.13
N ARG A 175 1.44 -4.48 1.52
CA ARG A 175 1.72 -5.93 1.50
C ARG A 175 1.87 -6.54 2.90
N GLY A 176 2.34 -5.76 3.87
CA GLY A 176 2.47 -6.20 5.25
C GLY A 176 1.14 -6.55 5.91
N GLU A 177 0.03 -5.93 5.52
CA GLU A 177 -1.29 -6.25 6.08
C GLU A 177 -1.73 -7.66 5.68
N SER A 178 -1.63 -7.97 4.38
CA SER A 178 -1.91 -9.31 3.87
C SER A 178 -0.92 -10.34 4.43
N ALA A 179 0.37 -10.02 4.48
CA ALA A 179 1.38 -10.93 5.00
C ALA A 179 1.18 -11.26 6.49
N LEU A 180 0.75 -10.29 7.32
CA LEU A 180 0.42 -10.58 8.71
C LEU A 180 -0.74 -11.57 8.81
N LEU A 181 -1.78 -11.42 7.98
CA LEU A 181 -2.89 -12.38 7.95
C LEU A 181 -2.41 -13.79 7.56
N GLU A 182 -1.57 -13.90 6.54
CA GLU A 182 -0.96 -15.18 6.17
C GLU A 182 -0.14 -15.77 7.33
N ALA A 183 0.69 -14.95 7.99
CA ALA A 183 1.47 -15.40 9.15
C ALA A 183 0.58 -15.95 10.27
N LEU A 184 -0.58 -15.33 10.52
CA LEU A 184 -1.53 -15.77 11.54
C LEU A 184 -2.23 -17.08 11.16
N VAL A 185 -2.55 -17.30 9.88
CA VAL A 185 -3.08 -18.58 9.39
C VAL A 185 -2.05 -19.68 9.60
N GLU A 186 -0.81 -19.46 9.18
CA GLU A 186 0.30 -20.40 9.32
C GLU A 186 0.57 -20.73 10.80
N LEU A 187 0.53 -19.72 11.69
CA LEU A 187 0.72 -19.88 13.13
C LEU A 187 -0.25 -20.92 13.75
N THR A 188 -1.49 -21.02 13.25
CA THR A 188 -2.46 -22.01 13.74
C THR A 188 -2.10 -23.46 13.36
N ARG A 189 -1.25 -23.64 12.35
CA ARG A 189 -0.92 -24.93 11.73
C ARG A 189 0.49 -25.44 12.03
N ILE A 190 1.32 -24.68 12.73
CA ILE A 190 2.70 -25.07 13.09
C ILE A 190 2.85 -26.37 13.90
N HIS A 191 1.74 -26.95 14.38
CA HIS A 191 1.75 -28.25 15.05
C HIS A 191 1.66 -29.43 14.07
N LEU A 192 1.44 -29.16 12.77
CA LEU A 192 1.31 -30.17 11.72
C LEU A 192 2.66 -30.51 11.10
N ASP A 193 3.46 -29.50 10.73
CA ASP A 193 4.82 -29.64 10.19
C ASP A 193 5.63 -28.34 10.30
N GLU A 194 6.93 -28.42 9.98
CA GLU A 194 7.89 -27.32 10.01
C GLU A 194 7.73 -26.31 8.85
N ASP A 195 7.12 -26.71 7.73
CA ASP A 195 6.93 -25.83 6.57
C ASP A 195 6.04 -24.63 6.95
N HIS A 196 5.08 -24.84 7.85
CA HIS A 196 4.25 -23.80 8.43
C HIS A 196 5.03 -22.79 9.28
N VAL A 197 6.07 -23.21 10.00
CA VAL A 197 6.95 -22.30 10.75
C VAL A 197 7.71 -21.40 9.78
N ASP A 198 8.28 -21.98 8.73
CA ASP A 198 9.02 -21.24 7.71
C ASP A 198 8.12 -20.29 6.92
N ALA A 199 6.89 -20.71 6.59
CA ALA A 199 5.90 -19.86 5.95
C ALA A 199 5.54 -18.65 6.83
N CYS A 200 5.33 -18.88 8.13
CA CYS A 200 5.10 -17.81 9.09
C CYS A 200 6.29 -16.83 9.15
N LYS A 201 7.51 -17.33 9.28
CA LYS A 201 8.75 -16.51 9.30
C LYS A 201 8.90 -15.67 8.03
N ARG A 202 8.66 -16.24 6.84
CA ARG A 202 8.69 -15.51 5.55
C ARG A 202 7.65 -14.40 5.50
N ALA A 203 6.44 -14.66 5.98
CA ALA A 203 5.37 -13.67 5.98
C ALA A 203 5.69 -12.50 6.93
N LEU A 204 6.20 -12.78 8.14
CA LEU A 204 6.64 -11.74 9.09
C LEU A 204 7.76 -10.85 8.53
N GLU A 205 8.67 -11.40 7.72
CA GLU A 205 9.71 -10.61 7.06
C GLU A 205 9.13 -9.58 6.09
N VAL A 206 8.03 -9.91 5.40
CA VAL A 206 7.30 -8.94 4.56
C VAL A 206 6.71 -7.83 5.42
N VAL A 207 6.11 -8.16 6.58
CA VAL A 207 5.55 -7.15 7.51
C VAL A 207 6.64 -6.17 7.94
N LYS A 208 7.78 -6.67 8.44
CA LYS A 208 8.90 -5.85 8.92
C LYS A 208 9.47 -4.89 7.86
N ARG A 209 9.45 -5.29 6.59
CA ARG A 209 9.94 -4.47 5.47
C ARG A 209 8.96 -3.40 5.02
N THR A 210 7.68 -3.56 5.34
CA THR A 210 6.60 -2.78 4.72
C THR A 210 5.75 -1.97 5.69
N ILE A 211 5.80 -2.24 7.01
CA ILE A 211 5.07 -1.48 8.02
C ILE A 211 5.98 -1.29 9.25
N TRP A 212 6.07 -0.06 9.74
CA TRP A 212 6.91 0.34 10.88
C TRP A 212 6.12 0.89 12.08
N SER A 213 4.79 0.95 12.01
CA SER A 213 3.95 1.37 13.14
C SER A 213 4.11 0.45 14.35
N GLU A 214 4.12 1.03 15.56
CA GLU A 214 4.28 0.31 16.84
C GLU A 214 3.32 -0.88 16.99
N GLU A 215 2.05 -0.72 16.62
CA GLU A 215 1.04 -1.78 16.69
C GLU A 215 1.42 -3.03 15.88
N TYR A 216 1.99 -2.85 14.68
CA TYR A 216 2.41 -3.95 13.82
C TYR A 216 3.72 -4.56 14.29
N GLN A 217 4.64 -3.77 14.85
CA GLN A 217 5.85 -4.31 15.47
C GLN A 217 5.52 -5.18 16.68
N TRP A 218 4.60 -4.72 17.54
CA TRP A 218 4.06 -5.53 18.63
C TRP A 218 3.43 -6.85 18.14
N ALA A 219 2.65 -6.81 17.05
CA ALA A 219 2.04 -8.00 16.48
C ALA A 219 3.09 -9.00 16.00
N VAL A 220 4.13 -8.53 15.31
CA VAL A 220 5.27 -9.34 14.86
C VAL A 220 5.98 -9.99 16.06
N GLU A 221 6.35 -9.20 17.07
CA GLU A 221 7.02 -9.71 18.29
C GLU A 221 6.19 -10.78 18.99
N LYS A 222 4.86 -10.57 19.07
CA LYS A 222 3.95 -11.54 19.67
C LYS A 222 3.95 -12.86 18.91
N VAL A 223 3.85 -12.84 17.58
CA VAL A 223 3.88 -14.05 16.76
C VAL A 223 5.24 -14.77 16.91
N GLU A 224 6.36 -14.04 16.86
CA GLU A 224 7.69 -14.64 17.02
C GLU A 224 7.90 -15.29 18.39
N ARG A 225 7.28 -14.74 19.45
CA ARG A 225 7.32 -15.36 20.78
C ARG A 225 6.56 -16.67 20.82
N GLU A 226 5.41 -16.76 20.17
CA GLU A 226 4.64 -18.00 20.07
C GLU A 226 5.40 -19.08 19.27
N LEU A 227 6.12 -18.67 18.21
CA LEU A 227 6.98 -19.60 17.46
C LEU A 227 8.10 -20.17 18.36
N ARG A 228 8.78 -19.32 19.13
CA ARG A 228 9.83 -19.74 20.08
C ARG A 228 9.30 -20.63 21.20
N GLY A 229 8.15 -20.27 21.78
CA GLY A 229 7.52 -21.05 22.85
C GLY A 229 7.13 -22.49 22.45
N LYS A 230 7.03 -22.77 21.14
CA LYS A 230 6.84 -24.12 20.62
C LYS A 230 8.13 -24.81 20.18
N GLU A 231 9.18 -24.06 19.81
CA GLU A 231 10.52 -24.60 19.59
C GLU A 231 11.15 -25.13 20.90
N ASP A 232 10.78 -24.58 22.06
CA ASP A 232 11.30 -24.93 23.40
C ASP A 232 10.39 -25.86 24.25
N GLY A 233 9.31 -26.41 23.68
CA GLY A 233 8.37 -27.30 24.39
C GLY A 233 8.85 -28.76 24.48
N PRO A 234 8.55 -29.50 25.57
CA PRO A 234 9.01 -30.88 25.74
C PRO A 234 8.33 -31.81 24.73
N ASP A 235 9.13 -32.67 24.10
CA ASP A 235 8.80 -33.85 23.29
C ASP A 235 7.37 -33.91 22.74
N HIS A 236 7.27 -33.89 21.40
CA HIS A 236 6.15 -34.52 20.69
C HIS A 236 5.96 -35.96 21.21
N GLN A 237 5.08 -36.13 22.21
CA GLN A 237 4.51 -37.43 22.50
C GLN A 237 3.63 -37.79 21.31
N ASP A 238 4.18 -38.64 20.45
CA ASP A 238 3.45 -39.36 19.43
C ASP A 238 2.30 -40.14 20.09
N THR A 239 1.11 -39.55 20.08
CA THR A 239 -0.13 -40.19 20.54
C THR A 239 -0.78 -41.04 19.45
N SER A 240 -0.06 -41.40 18.38
CA SER A 240 -0.59 -42.33 17.39
C SER A 240 -0.91 -43.67 18.06
N PRO A 241 -2.15 -44.19 17.93
CA PRO A 241 -2.51 -45.49 18.49
C PRO A 241 -1.65 -46.56 17.82
N ARG A 242 -0.82 -47.26 18.61
CA ARG A 242 -0.13 -48.47 18.15
C ARG A 242 -1.19 -49.53 17.84
N ILE A 243 -1.56 -49.66 16.57
CA ILE A 243 -2.34 -50.79 16.06
C ILE A 243 -1.49 -52.05 16.29
N ARG A 244 -1.81 -52.82 17.34
CA ARG A 244 -1.27 -54.16 17.53
C ARG A 244 -1.82 -55.04 16.40
N ARG A 245 -0.98 -55.37 15.42
CA ARG A 245 -1.25 -56.51 14.55
C ARG A 245 -1.21 -57.77 15.42
N ALA A 246 -2.37 -58.41 15.57
CA ALA A 246 -2.44 -59.76 16.10
C ALA A 246 -1.78 -60.71 15.08
N THR A 247 -0.60 -61.20 15.42
CA THR A 247 -0.06 -62.45 14.84
C THR A 247 -0.71 -63.61 15.60
N GLY A 248 -1.26 -64.55 14.85
CA GLY A 248 -2.09 -65.63 15.34
C GLY A 248 -1.41 -66.66 16.24
N GLY A 249 -2.29 -67.44 16.85
CA GLY A 249 -2.09 -68.74 17.51
C GLY A 249 -3.42 -69.45 17.51
#